data_AF-A0A850BCP9-F1
#
_entry.id   AF-A0A850BCP9-F1
#
_cell.length_a   1.000
_cell.length_b   1.000
_cell.length_c   1.000
_cell.angle_alpha   90.00
_cell.angle_beta   90.00
_cell.angle_gamma   90.00
#
_symmetry.space_group_name_H-M   'P 1'
#
loop_
_entity.id
_entity.type
_entity.pdbx_description
1 polymer ?
#
loop_
_entity_poly.entity_id
_entity_poly.type
_entity_poly.pdbx_seq_one_letter_code
_entity_poly.pdbx_strand_id
1 'polypeptide(L)'
;MIEELEAAISHFEGEGARRFARWDAPLYRAFIEGPGASLLRAIRDSEGAALVFEAYLRLLVEAVGHQYIDAACLDKTEARSPKSLMALALTTQIPTLLPKAPPGDRMALLATTWNLAEGLLGEPAWLNRAVAGALANADSLADLDKRVLRVLEAALLPRARASLAGPFSVRSVDTRAMDHAFLPGLMHFSAPALLCVHDRKRKGIHAGLLLGPKGAASLLGPCPCLGRPDKEPADLPTITLIPGGLRVGDAKIPLTFFQRGHSAAASRAGYLVASALDSQRLWVVESP
;
A
#
# COMPACT_ATOMS: atom_id res chain seq x y z
N MET A 1 -13.45 -31.48 -12.98
CA MET A 1 -13.01 -30.12 -12.58
C MET A 1 -11.50 -29.94 -12.52
N ILE A 2 -10.69 -30.65 -11.70
CA ILE A 2 -9.22 -30.45 -11.77
C ILE A 2 -8.66 -30.90 -13.13
N GLU A 3 -9.10 -32.06 -13.66
CA GLU A 3 -8.66 -32.54 -14.98
C GLU A 3 -9.09 -31.64 -16.15
N GLU A 4 -10.29 -31.04 -16.07
CA GLU A 4 -10.78 -30.07 -17.07
C GLU A 4 -9.97 -28.77 -17.04
N LEU A 5 -9.44 -28.39 -15.87
CA LEU A 5 -8.62 -27.21 -15.71
C LEU A 5 -7.16 -27.44 -16.09
N GLU A 6 -6.64 -28.67 -16.06
CA GLU A 6 -5.28 -28.96 -16.55
C GLU A 6 -5.09 -28.62 -18.03
N ALA A 7 -6.13 -28.87 -18.85
CA ALA A 7 -6.13 -28.46 -20.26
C ALA A 7 -6.06 -26.93 -20.40
N ALA A 8 -6.84 -26.20 -19.59
CA ALA A 8 -6.82 -24.73 -19.58
C ALA A 8 -5.48 -24.17 -19.09
N ILE A 9 -4.93 -24.73 -18.00
CA ILE A 9 -3.63 -24.32 -17.46
C ILE A 9 -2.52 -24.53 -18.51
N SER A 10 -2.50 -25.70 -19.15
CA SER A 10 -1.53 -26.02 -20.21
C SER A 10 -1.69 -25.12 -21.43
N HIS A 11 -2.94 -24.82 -21.82
CA HIS A 11 -3.24 -23.88 -22.89
C HIS A 11 -2.67 -22.49 -22.61
N PHE A 12 -2.96 -21.92 -21.44
CA PHE A 12 -2.51 -20.59 -21.05
C PHE A 12 -1.01 -20.50 -20.82
N GLU A 13 -0.38 -21.55 -20.32
CA GLU A 13 1.09 -21.60 -20.23
C GLU A 13 1.74 -21.54 -21.61
N GLY A 14 1.23 -22.33 -22.57
CA GLY A 14 1.68 -22.28 -23.96
C GLY A 14 1.41 -20.92 -24.62
N GLU A 15 0.28 -20.29 -24.29
CA GLU A 15 -0.03 -18.94 -24.75
C GLU A 15 0.99 -17.92 -24.20
N GLY A 16 1.29 -17.98 -22.91
CA GLY A 16 2.26 -17.11 -22.26
C GLY A 16 3.65 -17.21 -22.91
N ALA A 17 4.13 -18.44 -23.10
CA ALA A 17 5.42 -18.70 -23.74
C ALA A 17 5.51 -18.17 -25.19
N ARG A 18 4.40 -18.17 -25.93
CA ARG A 18 4.32 -17.65 -27.29
C ARG A 18 4.25 -16.12 -27.35
N ARG A 19 3.57 -15.48 -26.38
CA ARG A 19 3.27 -14.04 -26.42
C ARG A 19 4.34 -13.18 -25.75
N PHE A 20 5.00 -13.68 -24.70
CA PHE A 20 5.88 -12.86 -23.85
C PHE A 20 7.33 -13.34 -23.87
N ALA A 21 8.24 -12.45 -24.28
CA ALA A 21 9.68 -12.75 -24.31
C ALA A 21 10.29 -13.03 -22.94
N ARG A 22 9.67 -12.54 -21.86
CA ARG A 22 10.11 -12.74 -20.46
C ARG A 22 9.19 -13.65 -19.67
N TRP A 23 8.53 -14.59 -20.35
CA TRP A 23 7.67 -15.57 -19.72
C TRP A 23 8.41 -16.39 -18.67
N ASP A 24 7.79 -16.55 -17.49
CA ASP A 24 8.30 -17.36 -16.38
C ASP A 24 7.26 -18.42 -16.03
N ALA A 25 7.37 -19.59 -16.69
CA ALA A 25 6.47 -20.71 -16.48
C ALA A 25 6.49 -21.23 -15.02
N PRO A 26 7.66 -21.39 -14.35
CA PRO A 26 7.71 -21.72 -12.93
C PRO A 26 6.94 -20.74 -12.04
N LEU A 27 7.08 -19.42 -12.27
CA LEU A 27 6.34 -18.42 -11.52
C LEU A 27 4.83 -18.53 -11.75
N TYR A 28 4.41 -18.68 -13.01
CA TYR A 28 3.00 -18.89 -13.36
C TYR A 28 2.42 -20.10 -12.63
N ARG A 29 3.10 -21.26 -12.67
CA ARG A 29 2.70 -22.47 -11.95
C ARG A 29 2.63 -22.27 -10.45
N ALA A 30 3.61 -21.59 -9.85
CA ALA A 30 3.61 -21.28 -8.42
C ALA A 30 2.40 -20.41 -7.99
N PHE A 31 1.97 -19.47 -8.83
CA PHE A 31 0.76 -18.68 -8.58
C PHE A 31 -0.53 -19.52 -8.66
N ILE A 32 -0.57 -20.52 -9.54
CA ILE A 32 -1.69 -21.46 -9.65
C ILE A 32 -1.73 -22.38 -8.43
N GLU A 33 -0.60 -22.95 -8.04
CA GLU A 33 -0.51 -23.90 -6.93
C GLU A 33 -0.71 -23.23 -5.56
N GLY A 34 -0.42 -21.93 -5.45
CA GLY A 34 -0.63 -21.16 -4.22
C GLY A 34 -1.96 -20.39 -4.20
N PRO A 35 -1.96 -19.08 -4.53
CA PRO A 35 -3.17 -18.26 -4.55
C PRO A 35 -4.31 -18.83 -5.42
N GLY A 36 -4.00 -19.35 -6.61
CA GLY A 36 -4.97 -19.94 -7.53
C GLY A 36 -5.69 -21.15 -6.95
N ALA A 37 -4.95 -22.08 -6.32
CA ALA A 37 -5.52 -23.27 -5.71
C ALA A 37 -6.46 -22.91 -4.54
N SER A 38 -6.12 -21.85 -3.81
CA SER A 38 -6.97 -21.29 -2.74
C SER A 38 -8.27 -20.73 -3.32
N LEU A 39 -8.19 -19.94 -4.40
CA LEU A 39 -9.35 -19.42 -5.12
C LEU A 39 -10.23 -20.56 -5.64
N LEU A 40 -9.64 -21.49 -6.40
CA LEU A 40 -10.34 -22.60 -7.03
C LEU A 40 -11.11 -23.40 -5.98
N ARG A 41 -10.45 -23.80 -4.89
CA ARG A 41 -11.09 -24.55 -3.79
C ARG A 41 -12.31 -23.81 -3.22
N ALA A 42 -12.23 -22.50 -3.09
CA ALA A 42 -13.29 -21.68 -2.51
C ALA A 42 -14.49 -21.46 -3.44
N ILE A 43 -14.30 -21.54 -4.76
CA ILE A 43 -15.38 -21.33 -5.74
C ILE A 43 -15.85 -22.60 -6.43
N ARG A 44 -15.17 -23.73 -6.26
CA ARG A 44 -15.36 -24.96 -7.07
C ARG A 44 -16.81 -25.45 -7.19
N ASP A 45 -17.61 -25.29 -6.13
CA ASP A 45 -18.98 -25.80 -6.03
C ASP A 45 -20.03 -24.74 -6.45
N SER A 46 -19.58 -23.60 -6.99
CA SER A 46 -20.45 -22.50 -7.40
C SER A 46 -20.67 -22.46 -8.92
N GLU A 47 -21.81 -21.91 -9.32
CA GLU A 47 -22.12 -21.67 -10.73
C GLU A 47 -21.06 -20.75 -11.36
N GLY A 48 -20.60 -21.11 -12.56
CA GLY A 48 -19.59 -20.35 -13.30
C GLY A 48 -18.16 -20.44 -12.74
N ALA A 49 -17.87 -21.32 -11.77
CA ALA A 49 -16.55 -21.47 -11.17
C ALA A 49 -15.42 -21.67 -12.19
N ALA A 50 -15.65 -22.52 -13.20
CA ALA A 50 -14.68 -22.79 -14.25
C ALA A 50 -14.35 -21.53 -15.06
N LEU A 51 -15.38 -20.77 -15.48
CA LEU A 51 -15.20 -19.52 -16.23
C LEU A 51 -14.45 -18.46 -15.41
N VAL A 52 -14.78 -18.31 -14.12
CA VAL A 52 -14.09 -17.36 -13.24
C VAL A 52 -12.62 -17.75 -13.06
N PHE A 53 -12.35 -19.04 -12.87
CA PHE A 53 -10.97 -19.51 -12.71
C PHE A 53 -10.18 -19.39 -14.02
N GLU A 54 -10.79 -19.70 -15.16
CA GLU A 54 -10.19 -19.51 -16.48
C GLU A 54 -9.83 -18.04 -16.73
N ALA A 55 -10.72 -17.11 -16.39
CA ALA A 55 -10.43 -15.69 -16.45
C ALA A 55 -9.25 -15.30 -15.55
N TYR A 56 -9.19 -15.85 -14.32
CA TYR A 56 -8.06 -15.64 -13.42
C TYR A 56 -6.73 -16.16 -14.01
N LEU A 57 -6.73 -17.34 -14.65
CA LEU A 57 -5.54 -17.87 -15.33
C LEU A 57 -5.07 -16.94 -16.46
N ARG A 58 -6.01 -16.42 -17.27
CA ARG A 58 -5.69 -15.45 -18.32
C ARG A 58 -5.05 -14.18 -17.76
N LEU A 59 -5.56 -13.65 -16.66
CA LEU A 59 -4.97 -12.49 -15.99
C LEU A 59 -3.57 -12.80 -15.42
N LEU A 60 -3.36 -14.00 -14.89
CA LEU A 60 -2.03 -14.44 -14.45
C LEU A 60 -1.02 -14.50 -15.61
N VAL A 61 -1.44 -14.95 -16.80
CA VAL A 61 -0.59 -14.95 -18.00
C VAL A 61 -0.11 -13.53 -18.31
N GLU A 62 -1.02 -12.55 -18.34
CA GLU A 62 -0.65 -11.16 -18.57
C GLU A 62 0.28 -10.62 -17.47
N ALA A 63 -0.05 -10.89 -16.19
CA ALA A 63 0.72 -10.38 -15.06
C ALA A 63 2.15 -10.93 -15.01
N VAL A 64 2.34 -12.23 -15.29
CA VAL A 64 3.66 -12.86 -15.39
C VAL A 64 4.40 -12.37 -16.64
N GLY A 65 3.72 -12.37 -17.80
CA GLY A 65 4.30 -11.99 -19.09
C GLY A 65 4.82 -10.56 -19.12
N HIS A 66 4.09 -9.63 -18.49
CA HIS A 66 4.49 -8.23 -18.34
C HIS A 66 5.34 -7.94 -17.08
N GLN A 67 5.65 -8.96 -16.28
CA GLN A 67 6.43 -8.85 -15.04
C GLN A 67 5.82 -7.91 -14.00
N TYR A 68 4.49 -7.85 -13.93
CA TYR A 68 3.76 -7.08 -12.90
C TYR A 68 3.85 -7.73 -11.52
N ILE A 69 4.16 -9.03 -11.50
CA ILE A 69 4.40 -9.85 -10.31
C ILE A 69 5.72 -10.60 -10.45
N ASP A 70 6.32 -10.93 -9.30
CA ASP A 70 7.60 -11.65 -9.21
C ASP A 70 7.52 -12.76 -8.14
N ALA A 71 8.53 -13.61 -8.05
CA ALA A 71 8.58 -14.67 -7.05
C ALA A 71 8.54 -14.15 -5.60
N ALA A 72 8.98 -12.91 -5.36
CA ALA A 72 8.94 -12.32 -4.03
C ALA A 72 7.50 -12.00 -3.58
N CYS A 73 6.53 -11.97 -4.50
CA CYS A 73 5.11 -11.81 -4.17
C CYS A 73 4.51 -13.06 -3.48
N LEU A 74 5.10 -14.24 -3.67
CA LEU A 74 4.64 -15.49 -3.07
C LEU A 74 5.36 -15.83 -1.75
N ASP A 75 6.36 -15.04 -1.39
CA ASP A 75 7.14 -15.21 -0.18
C ASP A 75 6.29 -14.90 1.07
N LYS A 76 5.98 -15.93 1.85
CA LYS A 76 5.15 -15.84 3.06
C LYS A 76 5.92 -15.43 4.30
N THR A 77 7.20 -15.08 4.19
CA THR A 77 7.95 -14.56 5.34
C THR A 77 7.28 -13.29 5.85
N GLU A 78 7.09 -13.19 7.18
CA GLU A 78 6.19 -12.27 7.90
C GLU A 78 6.40 -10.76 7.64
N ALA A 79 7.37 -10.38 6.80
CA ALA A 79 7.82 -9.01 6.63
C ALA A 79 7.56 -8.40 5.24
N ARG A 80 7.03 -9.14 4.27
CA ARG A 80 6.92 -8.63 2.89
C ARG A 80 5.51 -8.17 2.55
N SER A 81 5.33 -6.87 2.70
CA SER A 81 4.18 -6.15 2.17
C SER A 81 4.15 -6.17 0.63
N PRO A 82 2.96 -6.22 0.02
CA PRO A 82 2.82 -6.21 -1.43
C PRO A 82 3.41 -4.93 -2.04
N LYS A 83 4.15 -5.09 -3.15
CA LYS A 83 4.84 -3.98 -3.83
C LYS A 83 3.92 -3.11 -4.69
N SER A 84 2.74 -3.62 -5.02
CA SER A 84 1.73 -2.98 -5.87
C SER A 84 0.34 -3.52 -5.54
N LEU A 85 -0.70 -2.80 -5.99
CA LEU A 85 -2.07 -3.27 -5.93
C LEU A 85 -2.25 -4.55 -6.75
N MET A 86 -1.54 -4.70 -7.87
CA MET A 86 -1.56 -5.92 -8.68
C MET A 86 -1.06 -7.14 -7.89
N ALA A 87 0.08 -7.01 -7.22
CA ALA A 87 0.61 -8.06 -6.36
C ALA A 87 -0.36 -8.39 -5.22
N LEU A 88 -0.91 -7.38 -4.54
CA LEU A 88 -1.90 -7.56 -3.48
C LEU A 88 -3.17 -8.27 -4.00
N ALA A 89 -3.67 -7.86 -5.17
CA ALA A 89 -4.88 -8.38 -5.77
C ALA A 89 -4.75 -9.87 -6.08
N LEU A 90 -3.71 -10.26 -6.83
CA LEU A 90 -3.54 -11.63 -7.30
C LEU A 90 -3.10 -12.59 -6.19
N THR A 91 -2.32 -12.13 -5.21
CA THR A 91 -1.84 -13.00 -4.13
C THR A 91 -2.85 -13.17 -3.00
N THR A 92 -3.64 -12.13 -2.73
CA THR A 92 -4.43 -12.05 -1.48
C THR A 92 -5.89 -11.69 -1.75
N GLN A 93 -6.19 -10.51 -2.32
CA GLN A 93 -7.58 -10.03 -2.35
C GLN A 93 -8.50 -10.86 -3.23
N ILE A 94 -8.09 -11.17 -4.48
CA ILE A 94 -8.91 -12.00 -5.37
C ILE A 94 -9.12 -13.39 -4.77
N PRO A 95 -8.09 -14.16 -4.36
CA PRO A 95 -8.29 -15.47 -3.77
C PRO A 95 -9.16 -15.50 -2.50
N THR A 96 -9.13 -14.45 -1.69
CA THR A 96 -9.80 -14.44 -0.36
C THR A 96 -11.14 -13.73 -0.34
N LEU A 97 -11.31 -12.68 -1.15
CA LEU A 97 -12.50 -11.82 -1.14
C LEU A 97 -13.44 -12.13 -2.31
N LEU A 98 -12.93 -12.57 -3.46
CA LEU A 98 -13.79 -12.91 -4.60
C LEU A 98 -14.78 -14.05 -4.28
N PRO A 99 -14.41 -15.12 -3.55
CA PRO A 99 -15.36 -16.18 -3.20
C PRO A 99 -16.53 -15.69 -2.32
N LYS A 100 -16.33 -14.61 -1.55
CA LYS A 100 -17.35 -14.02 -0.68
C LYS A 100 -18.39 -13.20 -1.45
N ALA A 101 -18.11 -12.83 -2.68
CA ALA A 101 -19.05 -12.11 -3.53
C ALA A 101 -20.13 -13.05 -4.11
N PRO A 102 -21.34 -12.53 -4.41
CA PRO A 102 -22.36 -13.29 -5.12
C PRO A 102 -21.81 -13.86 -6.45
N PRO A 103 -22.14 -15.11 -6.83
CA PRO A 103 -21.58 -15.73 -8.04
C PRO A 103 -21.70 -14.88 -9.31
N GLY A 104 -22.85 -14.22 -9.51
CA GLY A 104 -23.11 -13.35 -10.67
C GLY A 104 -22.20 -12.11 -10.75
N ASP A 105 -21.63 -11.65 -9.63
CA ASP A 105 -20.81 -10.44 -9.59
C ASP A 105 -19.31 -10.72 -9.75
N ARG A 106 -18.88 -11.98 -9.57
CA ARG A 106 -17.46 -12.33 -9.47
C ARG A 106 -16.67 -11.98 -10.72
N MET A 107 -17.21 -12.22 -11.91
CA MET A 107 -16.51 -11.88 -13.15
C MET A 107 -16.29 -10.36 -13.28
N ALA A 108 -17.32 -9.57 -12.97
CA ALA A 108 -17.23 -8.11 -12.98
C ALA A 108 -16.24 -7.60 -11.93
N LEU A 109 -16.27 -8.14 -10.71
CA LEU A 109 -15.33 -7.78 -9.64
C LEU A 109 -13.89 -8.15 -9.97
N LEU A 110 -13.66 -9.30 -10.60
CA LEU A 110 -12.33 -9.71 -11.07
C LEU A 110 -11.79 -8.71 -12.09
N ALA A 111 -12.59 -8.35 -13.10
CA ALA A 111 -12.22 -7.38 -14.12
C ALA A 111 -11.99 -5.97 -13.54
N THR A 112 -12.87 -5.48 -12.68
CA THR A 112 -12.71 -4.18 -12.01
C THR A 112 -11.43 -4.16 -11.16
N THR A 113 -11.16 -5.23 -10.40
CA THR A 113 -9.95 -5.32 -9.58
C THR A 113 -8.69 -5.28 -10.44
N TRP A 114 -8.69 -6.02 -11.57
CA TRP A 114 -7.60 -5.98 -12.54
C TRP A 114 -7.38 -4.58 -13.10
N ASN A 115 -8.42 -3.96 -13.65
CA ASN A 115 -8.33 -2.65 -14.30
C ASN A 115 -7.81 -1.57 -13.35
N LEU A 116 -8.26 -1.59 -12.08
CA LEU A 116 -7.75 -0.68 -11.05
C LEU A 116 -6.27 -0.92 -10.75
N ALA A 117 -5.87 -2.18 -10.62
CA ALA A 117 -4.49 -2.55 -10.34
C ALA A 117 -3.55 -2.20 -11.51
N GLU A 118 -3.98 -2.48 -12.73
CA GLU A 118 -3.25 -2.19 -13.96
C GLU A 118 -3.11 -0.67 -14.19
N GLY A 119 -4.19 0.09 -13.99
CA GLY A 119 -4.17 1.56 -14.13
C GLY A 119 -3.12 2.23 -13.24
N LEU A 120 -2.82 1.66 -12.06
CA LEU A 120 -1.79 2.17 -11.16
C LEU A 120 -0.36 1.75 -11.52
N LEU A 121 -0.15 0.87 -12.49
CA LEU A 121 1.20 0.46 -12.93
C LEU A 121 1.91 1.56 -13.73
N GLY A 122 1.14 2.42 -14.41
CA GLY A 122 1.67 3.60 -15.12
C GLY A 122 1.98 4.78 -14.21
N GLU A 123 1.55 4.74 -12.95
CA GLU A 123 1.70 5.81 -11.98
C GLU A 123 3.04 5.73 -11.23
N PRO A 124 3.47 6.82 -10.55
CA PRO A 124 4.64 6.77 -9.68
C PRO A 124 4.55 5.63 -8.66
N ALA A 125 5.64 4.88 -8.49
CA ALA A 125 5.65 3.65 -7.66
C ALA A 125 5.17 3.88 -6.21
N TRP A 126 5.37 5.07 -5.65
CA TRP A 126 4.90 5.43 -4.33
C TRP A 126 3.37 5.41 -4.21
N LEU A 127 2.66 5.80 -5.28
CA LEU A 127 1.21 5.89 -5.30
C LEU A 127 0.60 4.49 -5.30
N ASN A 128 1.13 3.61 -6.14
CA ASN A 128 0.72 2.21 -6.22
C ASN A 128 0.94 1.49 -4.86
N ARG A 129 2.09 1.73 -4.21
CA ARG A 129 2.38 1.19 -2.88
C ARG A 129 1.46 1.76 -1.79
N ALA A 130 1.13 3.05 -1.86
CA ALA A 130 0.22 3.68 -0.90
C ALA A 130 -1.19 3.11 -1.03
N VAL A 131 -1.69 2.95 -2.26
CA VAL A 131 -2.99 2.32 -2.52
C VAL A 131 -2.98 0.87 -2.06
N ALA A 132 -1.94 0.09 -2.36
CA ALA A 132 -1.82 -1.28 -1.87
C ALA A 132 -1.86 -1.35 -0.34
N GLY A 133 -1.09 -0.49 0.35
CA GLY A 133 -1.08 -0.42 1.82
C GLY A 133 -2.43 -0.01 2.41
N ALA A 134 -3.14 0.93 1.79
CA ALA A 134 -4.47 1.36 2.22
C ALA A 134 -5.53 0.25 2.07
N LEU A 135 -5.35 -0.64 1.10
CA LEU A 135 -6.31 -1.68 0.73
C LEU A 135 -5.91 -3.07 1.22
N ALA A 136 -4.77 -3.20 1.90
CA ALA A 136 -4.26 -4.48 2.41
C ALA A 136 -5.28 -5.20 3.31
N ASN A 137 -6.06 -4.44 4.08
CA ASN A 137 -7.09 -4.94 4.99
C ASN A 137 -8.51 -4.73 4.44
N ALA A 138 -8.67 -4.64 3.11
CA ALA A 138 -10.00 -4.58 2.51
C ALA A 138 -10.80 -5.85 2.86
N ASP A 139 -12.06 -5.64 3.20
CA ASP A 139 -13.01 -6.68 3.59
C ASP A 139 -13.89 -7.16 2.42
N SER A 140 -13.93 -6.38 1.33
CA SER A 140 -14.71 -6.65 0.12
C SER A 140 -14.06 -6.02 -1.12
N LEU A 141 -14.35 -6.60 -2.29
CA LEU A 141 -13.99 -6.05 -3.60
C LEU A 141 -15.03 -5.05 -4.14
N ALA A 142 -16.26 -5.02 -3.59
CA ALA A 142 -17.39 -4.29 -4.17
C ALA A 142 -17.22 -2.76 -4.21
N ASP A 143 -16.44 -2.20 -3.27
CA ASP A 143 -16.17 -0.76 -3.19
C ASP A 143 -14.68 -0.44 -3.39
N LEU A 144 -13.95 -1.31 -4.09
CA LEU A 144 -12.52 -1.15 -4.28
C LEU A 144 -12.20 0.15 -5.04
N ASP A 145 -12.98 0.46 -6.07
CA ASP A 145 -12.91 1.70 -6.86
C ASP A 145 -13.04 2.95 -5.97
N LYS A 146 -14.08 3.03 -5.13
CA LYS A 146 -14.32 4.15 -4.21
C LYS A 146 -13.22 4.26 -3.17
N ARG A 147 -12.65 3.13 -2.72
CA ARG A 147 -11.54 3.13 -1.77
C ARG A 147 -10.24 3.61 -2.42
N VAL A 148 -9.94 3.15 -3.64
CA VAL A 148 -8.81 3.65 -4.45
C VAL A 148 -8.96 5.16 -4.63
N LEU A 149 -10.12 5.63 -5.12
CA LEU A 149 -10.38 7.06 -5.35
C LEU A 149 -10.16 7.90 -4.08
N ARG A 150 -10.65 7.45 -2.91
CA ARG A 150 -10.42 8.17 -1.64
C ARG A 150 -8.93 8.32 -1.30
N VAL A 151 -8.13 7.29 -1.56
CA VAL A 151 -6.67 7.35 -1.33
C VAL A 151 -6.02 8.31 -2.32
N LEU A 152 -6.39 8.21 -3.61
CA LEU A 152 -5.87 9.08 -4.67
C LEU A 152 -6.22 10.54 -4.42
N GLU A 153 -7.48 10.85 -4.12
CA GLU A 153 -7.95 12.19 -3.78
C GLU A 153 -7.15 12.77 -2.62
N ALA A 154 -6.98 12.01 -1.54
CA ALA A 154 -6.23 12.48 -0.38
C ALA A 154 -4.74 12.68 -0.66
N ALA A 155 -4.12 11.80 -1.44
CA ALA A 155 -2.68 11.83 -1.72
C ALA A 155 -2.30 12.89 -2.77
N LEU A 156 -3.17 13.10 -3.76
CA LEU A 156 -2.93 13.95 -4.92
C LEU A 156 -3.60 15.33 -4.82
N LEU A 157 -4.40 15.59 -3.78
CA LEU A 157 -5.03 16.89 -3.56
C LEU A 157 -3.96 18.00 -3.67
N PRO A 158 -4.12 18.97 -4.60
CA PRO A 158 -3.24 20.11 -4.66
C PRO A 158 -3.31 20.89 -3.35
N ARG A 159 -2.15 21.13 -2.74
CA ARG A 159 -2.04 21.89 -1.50
C ARG A 159 -1.18 23.11 -1.72
N ALA A 160 -1.71 24.25 -1.27
CA ALA A 160 -0.95 25.48 -1.18
C ALA A 160 0.27 25.25 -0.28
N ARG A 161 1.31 26.03 -0.54
CA ARG A 161 2.49 26.01 0.31
C ARG A 161 2.15 26.66 1.65
N ALA A 162 2.40 25.95 2.74
CA ALA A 162 2.24 26.48 4.08
C ALA A 162 3.45 27.34 4.47
N SER A 163 3.18 28.35 5.29
CA SER A 163 4.21 29.20 5.90
C SER A 163 4.94 28.50 7.05
N LEU A 164 4.28 27.51 7.67
CA LEU A 164 4.74 26.84 8.89
C LEU A 164 5.02 27.84 10.04
N ALA A 165 4.36 29.00 10.03
CA ALA A 165 4.46 30.04 11.05
C ALA A 165 3.39 29.92 12.15
N GLY A 166 2.45 28.97 12.00
CA GLY A 166 1.33 28.75 12.91
C GLY A 166 0.06 29.52 12.51
N PRO A 167 -1.03 29.38 13.28
CA PRO A 167 -1.15 28.57 14.51
C PRO A 167 -0.99 27.07 14.24
N PHE A 168 -0.46 26.34 15.22
CA PHE A 168 -0.19 24.91 15.10
C PHE A 168 -1.28 24.09 15.78
N SER A 169 -1.75 23.05 15.12
CA SER A 169 -2.55 22.00 15.74
C SER A 169 -1.72 20.73 15.87
N VAL A 170 -1.86 20.00 16.98
CA VAL A 170 -1.08 18.80 17.28
C VAL A 170 -2.00 17.61 17.52
N ARG A 171 -1.69 16.49 16.89
CA ARG A 171 -2.38 15.21 17.08
C ARG A 171 -1.37 14.09 17.20
N SER A 172 -1.78 13.00 17.83
CA SER A 172 -0.95 11.79 17.91
C SER A 172 -1.60 10.64 17.16
N VAL A 173 -0.76 9.85 16.49
CA VAL A 173 -1.14 8.61 15.81
C VAL A 173 -0.41 7.47 16.48
N ASP A 174 -1.15 6.46 16.92
CA ASP A 174 -0.58 5.26 17.55
C ASP A 174 -0.24 4.22 16.48
N THR A 175 1.05 3.96 16.26
CA THR A 175 1.48 3.03 15.22
C THR A 175 1.26 1.56 15.61
N ARG A 176 0.92 1.28 16.87
CA ARG A 176 0.53 -0.06 17.32
C ARG A 176 -0.73 -0.58 16.63
N ALA A 177 -1.56 0.33 16.11
CA ALA A 177 -2.74 -0.02 15.33
C ALA A 177 -2.40 -0.75 14.01
N MET A 178 -1.19 -0.57 13.48
CA MET A 178 -0.69 -1.33 12.32
C MET A 178 0.08 -2.57 12.75
N ASP A 179 1.02 -2.41 13.69
CA ASP A 179 1.86 -3.49 14.20
C ASP A 179 2.34 -3.14 15.62
N HIS A 180 2.04 -4.03 16.58
CA HIS A 180 2.37 -3.85 17.99
C HIS A 180 3.87 -3.73 18.27
N ALA A 181 4.74 -4.24 17.41
CA ALA A 181 6.19 -4.15 17.54
C ALA A 181 6.78 -2.96 16.76
N PHE A 182 5.98 -2.17 16.04
CA PHE A 182 6.48 -1.09 15.21
C PHE A 182 7.04 0.06 16.04
N LEU A 183 8.29 0.40 15.79
CA LEU A 183 9.00 1.51 16.45
C LEU A 183 9.31 2.59 15.42
N PRO A 184 8.61 3.75 15.44
CA PRO A 184 8.85 4.82 14.48
C PRO A 184 10.30 5.30 14.46
N GLY A 185 10.90 5.27 13.27
CA GLY A 185 12.29 5.58 13.00
C GLY A 185 12.44 6.80 12.09
N LEU A 186 13.29 6.64 11.07
CA LEU A 186 13.48 7.60 9.98
C LEU A 186 12.17 7.86 9.24
N MET A 187 11.93 9.09 8.83
CA MET A 187 10.71 9.50 8.13
C MET A 187 11.02 10.38 6.92
N HIS A 188 10.20 10.29 5.89
CA HIS A 188 10.23 11.21 4.75
C HIS A 188 8.85 11.27 4.08
N PHE A 189 8.53 12.42 3.47
CA PHE A 189 7.30 12.57 2.68
C PHE A 189 7.52 12.10 1.26
N SER A 190 6.75 11.12 0.78
CA SER A 190 6.75 10.67 -0.62
C SER A 190 5.88 11.55 -1.52
N ALA A 191 4.86 12.17 -0.93
CA ALA A 191 4.02 13.21 -1.52
C ALA A 191 3.64 14.21 -0.42
N PRO A 192 3.08 15.40 -0.74
CA PRO A 192 2.84 16.43 0.26
C PRO A 192 1.97 15.99 1.45
N ALA A 193 1.05 15.05 1.24
CA ALA A 193 0.18 14.49 2.26
C ALA A 193 0.49 13.02 2.61
N LEU A 194 1.60 12.46 2.11
CA LEU A 194 1.91 11.05 2.29
C LEU A 194 3.30 10.88 2.91
N LEU A 195 3.33 10.41 4.15
CA LEU A 195 4.53 10.16 4.92
C LEU A 195 4.89 8.66 4.88
N CYS A 196 6.15 8.37 4.65
CA CYS A 196 6.75 7.06 4.88
C CYS A 196 7.51 7.06 6.21
N VAL A 197 7.23 6.08 7.06
CA VAL A 197 7.88 5.90 8.36
C VAL A 197 8.57 4.55 8.37
N HIS A 198 9.86 4.54 8.66
CA HIS A 198 10.68 3.32 8.73
C HIS A 198 10.62 2.76 10.15
N ASP A 199 10.56 1.43 10.30
CA ASP A 199 10.78 0.81 11.59
C ASP A 199 12.25 0.99 11.99
N ARG A 200 12.49 1.46 13.22
CA ARG A 200 13.83 1.76 13.72
C ARG A 200 14.70 0.52 13.95
N LYS A 201 14.08 -0.65 14.22
CA LYS A 201 14.80 -1.89 14.57
C LYS A 201 14.74 -2.94 13.46
N ARG A 202 13.64 -3.01 12.71
CA ARG A 202 13.38 -4.06 11.73
C ARG A 202 13.56 -3.50 10.31
N LYS A 203 14.62 -3.94 9.64
CA LYS A 203 14.88 -3.56 8.25
C LYS A 203 13.76 -4.05 7.35
N GLY A 204 13.32 -3.20 6.41
CA GLY A 204 12.30 -3.55 5.43
C GLY A 204 10.85 -3.32 5.89
N ILE A 205 10.62 -3.06 7.18
CA ILE A 205 9.29 -2.75 7.71
C ILE A 205 9.06 -1.25 7.66
N HIS A 206 7.97 -0.84 7.00
CA HIS A 206 7.58 0.56 6.89
C HIS A 206 6.08 0.73 7.10
N ALA A 207 5.70 1.91 7.56
CA ALA A 207 4.32 2.36 7.63
C ALA A 207 4.13 3.55 6.70
N GLY A 208 3.02 3.57 5.98
CA GLY A 208 2.54 4.77 5.31
C GLY A 208 1.59 5.54 6.22
N LEU A 209 1.58 6.86 6.14
CA LEU A 209 0.60 7.70 6.81
C LEU A 209 0.05 8.73 5.81
N LEU A 210 -1.25 8.65 5.54
CA LEU A 210 -1.96 9.58 4.69
C LEU A 210 -2.57 10.70 5.55
N LEU A 211 -2.21 11.95 5.26
CA LEU A 211 -2.57 13.13 6.03
C LEU A 211 -3.67 13.93 5.32
N GLY A 212 -4.88 13.85 5.87
CA GLY A 212 -6.03 14.64 5.46
C GLY A 212 -6.11 16.00 6.14
N PRO A 213 -6.98 16.89 5.63
CA PRO A 213 -7.20 18.22 6.19
C PRO A 213 -7.62 18.15 7.67
N LYS A 214 -7.32 19.23 8.42
CA LYS A 214 -7.66 19.33 9.85
C LYS A 214 -7.04 18.19 10.66
N GLY A 215 -5.82 17.77 10.31
CA GLY A 215 -5.04 16.76 11.01
C GLY A 215 -5.68 15.38 11.01
N ALA A 216 -6.54 15.05 10.04
CA ALA A 216 -6.95 13.67 9.83
C ALA A 216 -5.72 12.86 9.40
N ALA A 217 -5.51 11.69 9.99
CA ALA A 217 -4.37 10.86 9.65
C ALA A 217 -4.82 9.40 9.57
N SER A 218 -4.54 8.75 8.46
CA SER A 218 -4.88 7.35 8.22
C SER A 218 -3.61 6.55 8.05
N LEU A 219 -3.37 5.63 8.99
CA LEU A 219 -2.26 4.71 8.93
C LEU A 219 -2.55 3.69 7.82
N LEU A 220 -1.62 3.57 6.90
CA LEU A 220 -1.66 2.54 5.86
C LEU A 220 -1.18 1.23 6.49
N GLY A 221 -1.67 0.09 6.00
CA GLY A 221 -1.12 -1.20 6.39
C GLY A 221 0.37 -1.30 6.09
N PRO A 222 1.05 -2.36 6.58
CA PRO A 222 2.45 -2.58 6.27
C PRO A 222 2.68 -2.45 4.76
N CYS A 223 3.61 -1.60 4.37
CA CYS A 223 3.94 -1.35 2.96
C CYS A 223 5.47 -1.37 2.76
N PRO A 224 5.96 -1.60 1.54
CA PRO A 224 7.35 -1.27 1.23
C PRO A 224 7.59 0.22 1.43
N CYS A 225 8.86 0.63 1.47
CA CYS A 225 9.22 2.05 1.46
C CYS A 225 8.50 2.76 0.31
N LEU A 226 7.79 3.84 0.61
CA LEU A 226 7.05 4.62 -0.37
C LEU A 226 8.00 5.48 -1.24
N GLY A 227 9.32 5.43 -1.03
CA GLY A 227 10.29 6.18 -1.82
C GLY A 227 10.37 7.66 -1.44
N ARG A 228 11.46 8.31 -1.80
CA ARG A 228 11.66 9.75 -1.61
C ARG A 228 11.23 10.50 -2.88
N PRO A 229 10.78 11.75 -2.74
CA PRO A 229 10.53 12.59 -3.91
C PRO A 229 11.86 12.87 -4.58
N ASP A 230 11.85 13.00 -5.91
CA ASP A 230 13.07 13.22 -6.70
C ASP A 230 13.80 14.52 -6.32
N LYS A 231 13.07 15.48 -5.73
CA LYS A 231 13.61 16.72 -5.18
C LYS A 231 13.00 16.97 -3.81
N GLU A 232 13.84 17.06 -2.78
CA GLU A 232 13.44 17.64 -1.51
C GLU A 232 13.22 19.14 -1.71
N PRO A 233 12.15 19.74 -1.15
CA PRO A 233 11.96 21.17 -1.28
C PRO A 233 13.09 21.89 -0.54
N ALA A 234 13.85 22.72 -1.26
CA ALA A 234 15.06 23.39 -0.75
C ALA A 234 14.79 24.41 0.37
N ASP A 235 13.52 24.60 0.74
CA ASP A 235 13.00 25.75 1.46
C ASP A 235 12.03 25.39 2.59
N LEU A 236 12.11 24.14 3.07
CA LEU A 236 11.47 23.74 4.32
C LEU A 236 12.27 24.26 5.51
N PRO A 237 11.60 24.75 6.56
CA PRO A 237 12.29 25.23 7.75
C PRO A 237 12.95 24.05 8.49
N THR A 238 14.08 24.33 9.13
CA THR A 238 14.74 23.34 9.98
C THR A 238 13.89 23.02 11.20
N ILE A 239 13.52 21.75 11.37
CA ILE A 239 12.88 21.24 12.58
C ILE A 239 13.97 20.89 13.59
N THR A 240 13.93 21.50 14.78
CA THR A 240 14.75 21.06 15.92
C THR A 240 13.88 20.29 16.90
N LEU A 241 14.22 19.04 17.20
CA LEU A 241 13.59 18.30 18.29
C LEU A 241 14.16 18.78 19.63
N ILE A 242 13.28 19.09 20.59
CA ILE A 242 13.65 19.57 21.93
C ILE A 242 12.92 18.73 22.99
N PRO A 243 13.40 18.71 24.26
CA PRO A 243 12.64 18.07 25.33
C PRO A 243 11.23 18.66 25.42
N GLY A 244 10.20 17.80 25.40
CA GLY A 244 8.80 18.22 25.48
C GLY A 244 8.18 18.69 24.16
N GLY A 245 8.92 18.73 23.04
CA GLY A 245 8.31 19.15 21.78
C GLY A 245 9.25 19.31 20.59
N LEU A 246 8.87 20.21 19.67
CA LEU A 246 9.70 20.57 18.52
C LEU A 246 9.73 22.10 18.36
N ARG A 247 10.75 22.59 17.66
CA ARG A 247 10.92 24.00 17.30
C ARG A 247 11.03 24.14 15.79
N VAL A 248 10.31 25.10 15.23
CA VAL A 248 10.37 25.52 13.83
C VAL A 248 10.53 27.02 13.77
N GLY A 249 11.66 27.50 13.27
CA GLY A 249 12.06 28.91 13.43
C GLY A 249 12.08 29.28 14.91
N ASP A 250 11.33 30.33 15.27
CA ASP A 250 11.18 30.78 16.66
C ASP A 250 10.02 30.12 17.40
N ALA A 251 9.14 29.42 16.70
CA ALA A 251 7.98 28.78 17.30
C ALA A 251 8.35 27.50 18.04
N LYS A 252 7.95 27.42 19.32
CA LYS A 252 8.01 26.19 20.13
C LYS A 252 6.65 25.51 20.15
N ILE A 253 6.61 24.25 19.75
CA ILE A 253 5.38 23.47 19.62
C ILE A 253 5.43 22.35 20.67
N PRO A 254 4.62 22.42 21.73
CA PRO A 254 4.58 21.39 22.76
C PRO A 254 3.96 20.10 22.21
N LEU A 255 4.59 18.96 22.51
CA LEU A 255 4.12 17.64 22.11
C LEU A 255 3.87 16.81 23.38
N THR A 256 2.62 16.49 23.65
CA THR A 256 2.24 15.77 24.88
C THR A 256 2.94 14.41 24.95
N PHE A 257 3.56 14.11 26.10
CA PHE A 257 4.34 12.88 26.36
C PHE A 257 5.61 12.70 25.50
N PHE A 258 6.05 13.73 24.78
CA PHE A 258 7.27 13.67 23.98
C PHE A 258 8.49 13.97 24.86
N GLN A 259 9.30 12.95 25.18
CA GLN A 259 10.47 13.13 26.04
C GLN A 259 11.76 13.13 25.22
N ARG A 260 12.03 12.06 24.48
CA ARG A 260 13.29 11.86 23.76
C ARG A 260 13.09 11.82 22.26
N GLY A 261 13.16 12.98 21.61
CA GLY A 261 13.00 13.08 20.16
C GLY A 261 13.97 12.19 19.37
N HIS A 262 13.48 11.60 18.29
CA HIS A 262 14.25 10.72 17.43
C HIS A 262 14.40 11.25 16.00
N SER A 263 13.29 11.46 15.31
CA SER A 263 13.27 11.91 13.92
C SER A 263 12.11 12.86 13.69
N ALA A 264 12.24 13.74 12.70
CA ALA A 264 11.18 14.60 12.24
C ALA A 264 11.22 14.75 10.71
N ALA A 265 10.07 15.00 10.12
CA ALA A 265 9.93 15.33 8.70
C ALA A 265 8.97 16.51 8.52
N ALA A 266 9.25 17.37 7.54
CA ALA A 266 8.38 18.46 7.12
C ALA A 266 7.85 18.20 5.71
N SER A 267 6.65 18.71 5.44
CA SER A 267 6.07 18.80 4.12
C SER A 267 5.73 20.25 3.80
N ARG A 268 5.89 20.63 2.53
CA ARG A 268 5.47 21.94 2.01
C ARG A 268 3.97 22.21 2.18
N ALA A 269 3.18 21.16 2.43
CA ALA A 269 1.74 21.22 2.65
C ALA A 269 1.33 21.55 4.09
N GLY A 270 2.27 21.99 4.94
CA GLY A 270 1.95 22.43 6.30
C GLY A 270 1.99 21.34 7.35
N TYR A 271 2.52 20.17 7.01
CA TYR A 271 2.66 19.07 7.96
C TYR A 271 4.08 18.96 8.49
N LEU A 272 4.20 18.77 9.81
CA LEU A 272 5.41 18.33 10.48
C LEU A 272 5.07 17.05 11.23
N VAL A 273 5.91 16.03 11.13
CA VAL A 273 5.72 14.79 11.87
C VAL A 273 6.96 14.49 12.67
N ALA A 274 6.79 14.18 13.95
CA ALA A 274 7.88 13.83 14.87
C ALA A 274 7.67 12.43 15.48
N SER A 275 8.79 11.77 15.78
CA SER A 275 8.84 10.49 16.50
C SER A 275 9.76 10.59 17.72
N ALA A 276 9.57 9.72 18.70
CA ALA A 276 10.39 9.64 19.91
C ALA A 276 11.05 8.25 20.07
N LEU A 277 12.17 8.20 20.79
CA LEU A 277 12.93 6.97 21.05
C LEU A 277 12.16 6.00 21.96
N ASP A 278 11.33 6.53 22.84
CA ASP A 278 10.62 5.85 23.92
C ASP A 278 9.12 5.71 23.66
N SER A 279 8.66 5.94 22.43
CA SER A 279 7.25 5.89 22.07
C SER A 279 6.99 5.21 20.74
N GLN A 280 5.80 4.61 20.62
CA GLN A 280 5.22 4.09 19.37
C GLN A 280 4.19 5.08 18.78
N ARG A 281 4.27 6.35 19.16
CA ARG A 281 3.42 7.40 18.62
C ARG A 281 4.17 8.25 17.62
N LEU A 282 3.43 8.73 16.64
CA LEU A 282 3.81 9.85 15.79
C LEU A 282 3.05 11.08 16.28
N TRP A 283 3.71 12.22 16.33
CA TRP A 283 3.05 13.50 16.55
C TRP A 283 2.94 14.22 15.22
N VAL A 284 1.72 14.42 14.75
CA VAL A 284 1.40 15.16 13.54
C VAL A 284 1.04 16.58 13.94
N VAL A 285 1.81 17.53 13.43
CA VAL A 285 1.58 18.95 13.57
C VAL A 285 1.12 19.51 12.23
N GLU A 286 0.04 20.28 12.23
CA GLU A 286 -0.48 20.97 11.04
C GLU A 286 -0.43 22.48 11.28
N SER A 287 0.06 23.21 10.27
CA SER A 287 -0.01 24.66 10.14
C SER A 287 -0.64 25.00 8.79
N PRO A 288 -1.50 26.03 8.72
CA PRO A 288 -1.91 26.60 7.45
C PRO A 288 -0.72 27.21 6.66
#